data_AF-A0A3D1SRJ6-F1
#
_entry.id   AF-A0A3D1SRJ6-F1
#
_cell.length_a   1.000
_cell.length_b   1.000
_cell.length_c   1.000
_cell.angle_alpha   90.00
_cell.angle_beta   90.00
_cell.angle_gamma   90.00
#
_symmetry.space_group_name_H-M   'P 1'
#
loop_
_entity.id
_entity.type
_entity.pdbx_description
1 polymer ?
#
loop_
_entity_poly.entity_id
_entity_poly.type
_entity_poly.pdbx_seq_one_letter_code
_entity_poly.pdbx_strand_id
1 'polypeptide(L)'
;MQELTLTKRLPGLEELGADLLVTTPQQRWLALSRPFICIIAFSVAAYLQWWWLAPIIVFLTFVAVVTVTHDVVHKTLGLNQRQTDLALFLMGAVLMESGHAYRTTHIQHHRLFPSDDDPEGYPAKISMLAAILYGPIFLYRLWWWAFQRNKGKAKARLWLVVEACLPFLIITVGLLLW
;
A
#
# COMPACT_ATOMS: atom_id res chain seq x y z
N MET A 1 -14.44 -44.32 31.41
CA MET A 1 -14.52 -42.89 31.05
C MET A 1 -14.25 -42.79 29.57
N GLN A 2 -15.26 -42.39 28.80
CA GLN A 2 -15.23 -42.32 27.35
C GLN A 2 -14.53 -41.00 26.97
N GLU A 3 -13.31 -41.07 26.44
CA GLU A 3 -12.63 -39.91 25.86
C GLU A 3 -13.42 -39.42 24.64
N LEU A 4 -14.21 -38.37 24.84
CA LEU A 4 -14.74 -37.55 23.76
C LEU A 4 -13.57 -36.75 23.17
N THR A 5 -12.82 -37.33 22.24
CA THR A 5 -12.03 -36.57 21.27
C THR A 5 -12.98 -35.84 20.33
N LEU A 6 -13.53 -34.73 20.82
CA LEU A 6 -14.09 -33.67 19.97
C LEU A 6 -12.90 -33.02 19.26
N THR A 7 -12.50 -33.58 18.12
CA THR A 7 -11.75 -32.81 17.12
C THR A 7 -12.71 -31.76 16.55
N LYS A 8 -12.88 -30.68 17.33
CA LYS A 8 -13.75 -29.56 16.97
C LYS A 8 -13.12 -28.88 15.75
N ARG A 9 -13.56 -29.28 14.55
CA ARG A 9 -13.23 -28.61 13.29
C ARG A 9 -13.58 -27.13 13.46
N LEU A 10 -12.61 -26.25 13.26
CA LEU A 10 -12.86 -24.82 13.20
C LEU A 10 -13.68 -24.53 11.93
N PRO A 11 -14.74 -23.72 12.01
CA PRO A 11 -15.56 -23.42 10.85
C PRO A 11 -14.75 -22.67 9.79
N GLY A 12 -15.00 -22.99 8.52
CA GLY A 12 -14.46 -22.23 7.39
C GLY A 12 -15.01 -20.80 7.35
N LEU A 13 -14.35 -19.88 6.65
CA LEU A 13 -14.84 -18.49 6.54
C LEU A 13 -16.23 -18.43 5.87
N GLU A 14 -16.45 -19.31 4.89
CA GLU A 14 -17.74 -19.50 4.23
C GLU A 14 -18.85 -20.00 5.17
N GLU A 15 -18.48 -20.71 6.25
CA GLU A 15 -19.40 -21.20 7.28
C GLU A 15 -19.67 -20.12 8.35
N LEU A 16 -18.75 -19.17 8.52
CA LEU A 16 -18.87 -18.03 9.44
C LEU A 16 -19.70 -16.88 8.85
N GLY A 17 -19.62 -16.65 7.54
CA GLY A 17 -20.41 -15.63 6.86
C GLY A 17 -19.90 -15.30 5.46
N ALA A 18 -20.78 -15.35 4.46
CA ALA A 18 -20.45 -14.96 3.09
C ALA A 18 -20.13 -13.45 2.96
N ASP A 19 -20.62 -12.63 3.89
CA ASP A 19 -20.32 -11.21 4.01
C ASP A 19 -18.86 -10.91 4.42
N LEU A 20 -18.17 -11.89 5.02
CA LEU A 20 -16.72 -11.82 5.28
C LEU A 20 -15.88 -12.07 4.03
N LEU A 21 -16.48 -12.62 2.97
CA LEU A 21 -15.80 -13.00 1.72
C LEU A 21 -16.03 -11.99 0.59
N VAL A 22 -17.00 -11.08 0.74
CA VAL A 22 -17.41 -10.17 -0.34
C VAL A 22 -17.52 -8.74 0.16
N THR A 23 -16.87 -7.82 -0.54
CA THR A 23 -17.06 -6.39 -0.33
C THR A 23 -18.17 -5.84 -1.22
N THR A 24 -19.02 -4.99 -0.67
CA THR A 24 -20.04 -4.25 -1.42
C THR A 24 -19.39 -3.10 -2.23
N PRO A 25 -20.03 -2.62 -3.31
CA PRO A 25 -19.55 -1.44 -4.02
C PRO A 25 -19.34 -0.22 -3.11
N GLN A 26 -20.21 -0.02 -2.12
CA GLN A 26 -20.09 1.08 -1.16
C GLN A 26 -18.84 0.94 -0.28
N GLN A 27 -18.56 -0.26 0.23
CA GLN A 27 -17.35 -0.53 1.02
C GLN A 27 -16.08 -0.27 0.19
N ARG A 28 -16.06 -0.68 -1.09
CA ARG A 28 -14.94 -0.44 -2.00
C ARG A 28 -14.70 1.05 -2.23
N TRP A 29 -15.78 1.80 -2.53
CA TRP A 29 -15.69 3.26 -2.72
C TRP A 29 -15.23 3.98 -1.46
N LEU A 30 -15.78 3.62 -0.30
CA LEU A 30 -15.37 4.20 0.97
C LEU A 30 -13.91 3.89 1.29
N ALA A 31 -13.45 2.65 1.09
CA ALA A 31 -12.07 2.28 1.31
C ALA A 31 -11.11 3.07 0.40
N LEU A 32 -11.40 3.14 -0.90
CA LEU A 32 -10.55 3.81 -1.90
C LEU A 32 -10.55 5.34 -1.78
N SER A 33 -11.59 5.94 -1.19
CA SER A 33 -11.70 7.40 -1.04
C SER A 33 -11.04 7.95 0.22
N ARG A 34 -10.94 7.15 1.30
CA ARG A 34 -10.42 7.60 2.61
C ARG A 34 -9.07 8.32 2.54
N PRO A 35 -8.03 7.81 1.83
CA PRO A 35 -6.76 8.52 1.76
C PRO A 35 -6.88 9.91 1.13
N PHE A 36 -7.66 10.03 0.06
CA PHE A 36 -7.90 11.32 -0.62
C PHE A 36 -8.71 12.30 0.22
N ILE A 37 -9.70 11.82 0.97
CA ILE A 37 -10.42 12.65 1.95
C ILE A 37 -9.43 13.22 2.97
N CYS A 38 -8.45 12.43 3.43
CA CYS A 38 -7.43 12.91 4.35
C CYS A 38 -6.49 13.94 3.71
N ILE A 39 -6.09 13.76 2.44
CA ILE A 39 -5.29 14.75 1.70
C ILE A 39 -6.05 16.07 1.51
N ILE A 40 -7.34 16.00 1.20
CA ILE A 40 -8.21 17.19 1.13
C ILE A 40 -8.28 17.87 2.50
N ALA A 41 -8.52 17.10 3.58
CA ALA A 41 -8.57 17.63 4.93
C ALA A 41 -7.23 18.30 5.34
N PHE A 42 -6.10 17.69 4.99
CA PHE A 42 -4.77 18.26 5.22
C PHE A 42 -4.61 19.60 4.48
N SER A 43 -5.00 19.64 3.20
CA SER A 43 -4.92 20.84 2.37
C SER A 43 -5.78 21.98 2.92
N VAL A 44 -7.00 21.67 3.39
CA VAL A 44 -7.89 22.64 4.04
C VAL A 44 -7.29 23.13 5.37
N ALA A 45 -6.77 22.24 6.21
CA ALA A 45 -6.13 22.61 7.46
C ALA A 45 -4.89 23.51 7.23
N ALA A 46 -4.06 23.19 6.25
CA ALA A 46 -2.91 24.00 5.86
C ALA A 46 -3.34 25.38 5.34
N TYR A 47 -4.36 25.44 4.48
CA TYR A 47 -4.91 26.71 3.97
C TYR A 47 -5.42 27.61 5.12
N LEU A 48 -6.11 27.02 6.10
CA LEU A 48 -6.61 27.72 7.30
C LEU A 48 -5.55 27.92 8.39
N GLN A 49 -4.28 27.53 8.14
CA GLN A 49 -3.16 27.61 9.09
C GLN A 49 -3.38 26.81 10.39
N TRP A 50 -4.21 25.78 10.36
CA TRP A 50 -4.48 24.88 11.49
C TRP A 50 -3.42 23.79 11.62
N TRP A 51 -2.15 24.19 11.74
CA TRP A 51 -1.00 23.28 11.76
C TRP A 51 -1.03 22.26 12.90
N TRP A 52 -1.72 22.57 14.00
CA TRP A 52 -1.90 21.64 15.13
C TRP A 52 -2.72 20.39 14.75
N LEU A 53 -3.55 20.43 13.70
CA LEU A 53 -4.27 19.27 13.17
C LEU A 53 -3.42 18.39 12.26
N ALA A 54 -2.31 18.91 11.73
CA ALA A 54 -1.50 18.22 10.74
C ALA A 54 -1.00 16.84 11.21
N PRO A 55 -0.49 16.65 12.45
CA PRO A 55 -0.04 15.34 12.91
C PRO A 55 -1.16 14.29 12.94
N ILE A 56 -2.36 14.70 13.37
CA ILE A 56 -3.53 13.82 13.44
C ILE A 56 -3.95 13.41 12.02
N ILE A 57 -4.04 14.38 11.11
CA ILE A 57 -4.44 14.10 9.73
C ILE A 57 -3.40 13.23 9.01
N VAL A 58 -2.10 13.49 9.20
CA VAL A 58 -1.03 12.67 8.61
C VAL A 58 -1.07 11.24 9.15
N PHE A 59 -1.26 11.06 10.46
CA PHE A 59 -1.43 9.73 11.05
C PHE A 59 -2.64 8.98 10.46
N LEU A 60 -3.79 9.65 10.37
CA LEU A 60 -4.99 9.06 9.75
C LEU A 60 -4.80 8.75 8.26
N THR A 61 -4.06 9.59 7.53
CA THR A 61 -3.71 9.37 6.13
C THR A 61 -2.87 8.11 6.00
N PHE A 62 -1.83 7.96 6.83
CA PHE A 62 -0.97 6.78 6.85
C PHE A 62 -1.77 5.50 7.13
N VAL A 63 -2.62 5.50 8.16
CA VAL A 63 -3.48 4.34 8.48
C VAL A 63 -4.40 4.03 7.29
N ALA A 64 -5.07 5.03 6.74
CA ALA A 64 -6.01 4.84 5.63
C ALA A 64 -5.32 4.25 4.40
N VAL A 65 -4.17 4.81 3.99
CA VAL A 65 -3.48 4.39 2.76
C VAL A 65 -2.82 3.02 2.92
N VAL A 66 -2.21 2.72 4.06
CA VAL A 66 -1.58 1.40 4.30
C VAL A 66 -2.63 0.30 4.31
N THR A 67 -3.77 0.50 4.99
CA THR A 67 -4.85 -0.49 5.01
C THR A 67 -5.42 -0.75 3.62
N VAL A 68 -5.86 0.28 2.90
CA VAL A 68 -6.50 0.06 1.59
C VAL A 68 -5.50 -0.46 0.55
N THR A 69 -4.23 -0.03 0.60
CA THR A 69 -3.21 -0.51 -0.34
C THR A 69 -2.92 -1.99 -0.10
N HIS A 70 -2.85 -2.43 1.16
CA HIS A 70 -2.74 -3.85 1.48
C HIS A 70 -3.89 -4.66 0.87
N ASP A 71 -5.13 -4.18 1.01
CA ASP A 71 -6.29 -4.85 0.42
C ASP A 71 -6.26 -4.88 -1.12
N VAL A 72 -5.77 -3.80 -1.76
CA VAL A 72 -5.59 -3.74 -3.22
C VAL A 72 -4.50 -4.71 -3.69
N VAL A 73 -3.38 -4.78 -2.97
CA VAL A 73 -2.24 -5.66 -3.29
C VAL A 73 -2.64 -7.13 -3.21
N HIS A 74 -3.39 -7.52 -2.17
CA HIS A 74 -3.89 -8.88 -1.98
C HIS A 74 -5.18 -9.17 -2.75
N LYS A 75 -5.72 -8.19 -3.50
CA LYS A 75 -6.96 -8.29 -4.28
C LYS A 75 -8.20 -8.65 -3.44
N THR A 76 -8.21 -8.31 -2.16
CA THR A 76 -9.32 -8.60 -1.23
C THR A 76 -10.50 -7.65 -1.40
N LEU A 77 -10.30 -6.48 -2.02
CA LEU A 77 -11.40 -5.54 -2.35
C LEU A 77 -12.32 -6.02 -3.47
N GLY A 78 -12.03 -7.11 -4.18
CA GLY A 78 -12.88 -7.59 -5.29
C GLY A 78 -12.87 -6.67 -6.52
N LEU A 79 -11.77 -5.94 -6.73
CA LEU A 79 -11.54 -5.11 -7.92
C LEU A 79 -11.14 -5.97 -9.12
N ASN A 80 -11.55 -5.58 -10.33
CA ASN A 80 -11.02 -6.18 -11.55
C ASN A 80 -9.58 -5.70 -11.82
N GLN A 81 -8.87 -6.36 -12.74
CA GLN A 81 -7.46 -6.06 -12.97
C GLN A 81 -7.16 -4.60 -13.34
N ARG A 82 -8.03 -3.94 -14.12
CA ARG A 82 -7.84 -2.53 -14.50
C ARG A 82 -8.05 -1.61 -13.29
N GLN A 83 -9.07 -1.90 -12.50
CA GLN A 83 -9.35 -1.18 -11.26
C GLN A 83 -8.22 -1.35 -10.25
N THR A 84 -7.66 -2.56 -10.12
CA THR A 84 -6.49 -2.82 -9.27
C THR A 84 -5.27 -2.04 -9.71
N ASP A 85 -4.92 -2.09 -11.01
CA ASP A 85 -3.75 -1.34 -11.51
C ASP A 85 -3.93 0.17 -11.29
N LEU A 86 -5.14 0.72 -11.54
CA LEU A 86 -5.44 2.13 -11.26
C LEU A 86 -5.38 2.45 -9.76
N ALA A 87 -5.94 1.59 -8.90
CA ALA A 87 -5.92 1.79 -7.46
C ALA A 87 -4.49 1.77 -6.91
N LEU A 88 -3.60 0.88 -7.39
CA LEU A 88 -2.19 0.87 -7.00
C LEU A 88 -1.49 2.17 -7.36
N PHE A 89 -1.70 2.67 -8.57
CA PHE A 89 -1.15 3.95 -9.01
C PHE A 89 -1.63 5.11 -8.12
N LEU A 90 -2.95 5.17 -7.90
CA LEU A 90 -3.59 6.23 -7.11
C LEU A 90 -3.19 6.20 -5.63
N MET A 91 -3.11 5.02 -5.01
CA MET A 91 -2.67 4.90 -3.61
C MET A 91 -1.17 5.18 -3.46
N GLY A 92 -0.34 4.68 -4.38
CA GLY A 92 1.10 4.98 -4.40
C GLY A 92 1.37 6.48 -4.50
N ALA A 93 0.56 7.20 -5.29
CA ALA A 93 0.65 8.65 -5.40
C ALA A 93 0.43 9.39 -4.06
N VAL A 94 -0.40 8.86 -3.15
CA VAL A 94 -0.64 9.48 -1.82
C VAL A 94 0.64 9.49 -0.98
N LEU A 95 1.47 8.45 -1.09
CA LEU A 95 2.74 8.33 -0.37
C LEU A 95 3.96 8.71 -1.21
N MET A 96 3.75 9.16 -2.45
CA MET A 96 4.82 9.45 -3.42
C MET A 96 5.73 8.23 -3.66
N GLU A 97 5.14 7.04 -3.65
CA GLU A 97 5.80 5.75 -3.89
C GLU A 97 5.21 5.04 -5.12
N SER A 98 5.87 3.95 -5.53
CA SER A 98 5.36 3.10 -6.60
C SER A 98 4.47 1.98 -6.03
N GLY A 99 3.16 2.10 -6.20
CA GLY A 99 2.21 1.07 -5.78
C GLY A 99 2.43 -0.27 -6.51
N HIS A 100 2.89 -0.25 -7.76
CA HIS A 100 3.25 -1.48 -8.47
C HIS A 100 4.56 -2.11 -7.98
N ALA A 101 5.53 -1.30 -7.54
CA ALA A 101 6.73 -1.80 -6.87
C ALA A 101 6.35 -2.45 -5.54
N TYR A 102 5.55 -1.75 -4.73
CA TYR A 102 5.05 -2.25 -3.46
C TYR A 102 4.29 -3.57 -3.62
N ARG A 103 3.36 -3.68 -4.58
CA ARG A 103 2.69 -4.98 -4.87
C ARG A 103 3.69 -6.10 -5.13
N THR A 104 4.75 -5.82 -5.90
CA THR A 104 5.72 -6.84 -6.29
C THR A 104 6.59 -7.27 -5.10
N THR A 105 7.02 -6.33 -4.27
CA THR A 105 7.83 -6.62 -3.08
C THR A 105 6.99 -7.22 -1.96
N HIS A 106 5.75 -6.80 -1.79
CA HIS A 106 4.88 -7.23 -0.70
C HIS A 106 4.41 -8.68 -0.88
N ILE A 107 4.10 -9.08 -2.11
CA ILE A 107 3.82 -10.49 -2.42
C ILE A 107 5.08 -11.35 -2.19
N GLN A 108 6.26 -10.83 -2.50
CA GLN A 108 7.53 -11.52 -2.23
C GLN A 108 7.78 -11.64 -0.72
N HIS A 109 7.52 -10.58 0.04
CA HIS A 109 7.61 -10.54 1.49
C HIS A 109 6.74 -11.64 2.11
N HIS A 110 5.44 -11.67 1.81
CA HIS A 110 4.55 -12.72 2.33
C HIS A 110 4.93 -14.13 1.89
N ARG A 111 5.62 -14.28 0.74
CA ARG A 111 6.07 -15.59 0.25
C ARG A 111 7.29 -16.10 1.00
N LEU A 112 8.26 -15.24 1.34
CA LEU A 112 9.57 -15.66 1.83
C LEU A 112 9.92 -15.17 3.23
N PHE A 113 9.14 -14.29 3.85
CA PHE A 113 9.47 -13.77 5.16
C PHE A 113 9.49 -14.88 6.23
N PRO A 114 10.51 -14.90 7.12
CA PRO A 114 11.70 -14.05 7.15
C PRO A 114 12.86 -14.66 6.34
N SER A 115 13.18 -14.09 5.18
CA SER A 115 14.32 -14.52 4.33
C SER A 115 15.18 -13.32 3.94
N ASP A 116 16.42 -13.56 3.54
CA ASP A 116 17.30 -12.52 2.97
C ASP A 116 16.86 -12.06 1.57
N ASP A 117 16.08 -12.89 0.86
CA ASP A 117 15.47 -12.58 -0.45
C ASP A 117 14.16 -11.77 -0.34
N ASP A 118 13.98 -11.08 0.79
CA ASP A 118 12.87 -10.18 1.09
C ASP A 118 13.39 -8.74 1.23
N PRO A 119 13.32 -7.94 0.14
CA PRO A 119 13.81 -6.56 0.18
C PRO A 119 12.95 -5.65 1.08
N GLU A 120 11.68 -6.00 1.31
CA GLU A 120 10.73 -5.23 2.11
C GLU A 120 10.92 -5.49 3.61
N GLY A 121 11.21 -6.75 3.99
CA GLY A 121 11.50 -7.12 5.38
C GLY A 121 12.92 -6.81 5.85
N TYR A 122 13.82 -6.38 4.98
CA TYR A 122 15.20 -6.03 5.35
C TYR A 122 15.31 -5.04 6.54
N PRO A 123 14.51 -3.94 6.61
CA PRO A 123 14.55 -3.02 7.74
C PRO A 123 14.27 -3.66 9.11
N ALA A 124 13.57 -4.80 9.16
CA ALA A 124 13.30 -5.51 10.40
C ALA A 124 14.54 -6.24 10.98
N LYS A 125 15.62 -6.36 10.20
CA LYS A 125 16.88 -7.04 10.59
C LYS A 125 17.94 -6.09 11.12
N ILE A 126 17.72 -4.78 11.03
CA ILE A 126 18.69 -3.76 11.42
C ILE A 126 18.18 -2.99 12.64
N SER A 127 19.07 -2.26 13.30
CA SER A 127 18.68 -1.43 14.45
C SER A 127 17.68 -0.34 14.02
N MET A 128 16.88 0.16 14.97
CA MET A 128 15.94 1.26 14.73
C MET A 128 16.63 2.47 14.08
N LEU A 129 17.80 2.87 14.59
CA LEU A 129 18.56 3.99 14.01
C LEU A 129 18.98 3.69 12.56
N ALA A 130 19.47 2.48 12.29
CA ALA A 130 19.82 2.08 10.95
C ALA A 130 18.59 2.07 10.02
N ALA A 131 17.42 1.64 10.50
CA ALA A 131 16.17 1.67 9.73
C ALA A 131 15.73 3.10 9.38
N ILE A 132 15.84 4.04 10.33
CA ILE A 132 15.58 5.46 10.10
C ILE A 132 16.53 6.02 9.03
N LEU A 133 17.83 5.75 9.15
CA LEU A 133 18.84 6.21 8.19
C LEU A 133 18.72 5.51 6.82
N TYR A 134 18.12 4.33 6.77
CA TYR A 134 17.86 3.58 5.55
C TYR A 134 16.61 4.06 4.81
N GLY A 135 15.67 4.73 5.51
CA GLY A 135 14.42 5.27 4.95
C GLY A 135 14.59 6.02 3.62
N PRO A 136 15.55 6.98 3.49
CA PRO A 136 15.76 7.72 2.24
C PRO A 136 16.05 6.89 0.99
N ILE A 137 16.62 5.67 1.15
CA ILE A 137 16.94 4.79 0.02
C ILE A 137 15.98 3.60 -0.10
N PHE A 138 15.11 3.38 0.89
CA PHE A 138 14.27 2.19 0.96
C PHE A 138 13.35 2.05 -0.26
N LEU A 139 12.59 3.09 -0.58
CA LEU A 139 11.64 3.08 -1.70
C LEU A 139 12.36 2.89 -3.05
N TYR A 140 13.53 3.51 -3.23
CA TYR A 140 14.35 3.29 -4.43
C TYR A 140 14.81 1.83 -4.54
N ARG A 141 15.25 1.20 -3.44
CA ARG A 141 15.67 -0.20 -3.45
C ARG A 141 14.50 -1.14 -3.77
N LEU A 142 13.32 -0.89 -3.22
CA LEU A 142 12.11 -1.66 -3.55
C LEU A 142 11.74 -1.50 -5.03
N TRP A 143 11.75 -0.27 -5.54
CA TRP A 143 11.46 0.03 -6.94
C TRP A 143 12.45 -0.66 -7.89
N TRP A 144 13.75 -0.54 -7.62
CA TRP A 144 14.78 -1.15 -8.44
C TRP A 144 14.68 -2.68 -8.44
N TRP A 145 14.47 -3.27 -7.26
CA TRP A 145 14.26 -4.71 -7.14
C TRP A 145 13.03 -5.16 -7.94
N ALA A 146 11.90 -4.46 -7.82
CA ALA A 146 10.68 -4.75 -8.58
C ALA A 146 10.88 -4.59 -10.10
N PHE A 147 11.64 -3.58 -10.52
CA PHE A 147 11.96 -3.33 -11.93
C PHE A 147 12.78 -4.47 -12.53
N GLN A 148 13.78 -4.97 -11.79
CA GLN A 148 14.59 -6.11 -12.21
C GLN A 148 13.79 -7.43 -12.19
N ARG A 149 12.89 -7.59 -11.22
CA ARG A 149 12.01 -8.78 -11.12
C ARG A 149 10.99 -8.86 -12.27
N ASN A 150 10.63 -7.72 -12.85
CA ASN A 150 9.70 -7.61 -13.98
C ASN A 150 10.40 -7.51 -15.35
N LYS A 151 11.64 -7.98 -15.49
CA LYS A 151 12.30 -8.14 -16.79
C LYS A 151 11.43 -8.97 -17.75
N GLY A 152 11.33 -8.55 -19.01
CA GLY A 152 10.46 -9.15 -20.02
C GLY A 152 8.97 -8.78 -19.92
N LYS A 153 8.53 -8.07 -18.86
CA LYS A 153 7.14 -7.64 -18.68
C LYS A 153 6.97 -6.14 -18.95
N ALA A 154 6.87 -5.78 -20.23
CA ALA A 154 6.83 -4.38 -20.67
C ALA A 154 5.75 -3.55 -19.95
N LYS A 155 4.51 -4.06 -19.86
CA LYS A 155 3.40 -3.37 -19.17
C LYS A 155 3.71 -3.10 -17.69
N ALA A 156 4.30 -4.07 -16.99
CA ALA A 156 4.65 -3.89 -15.58
C ALA A 156 5.75 -2.84 -15.39
N ARG A 157 6.78 -2.85 -16.25
CA ARG A 157 7.86 -1.86 -16.20
C ARG A 157 7.38 -0.46 -16.60
N LEU A 158 6.40 -0.35 -17.49
CA LEU A 158 5.79 0.94 -17.83
C LEU A 158 5.16 1.59 -16.59
N TRP A 159 4.35 0.85 -15.82
CA TRP A 159 3.79 1.36 -14.57
C TRP A 159 4.85 1.85 -13.59
N LEU A 160 5.92 1.07 -13.40
CA LEU A 160 7.03 1.44 -12.52
C LEU A 160 7.70 2.75 -12.95
N VAL A 161 7.90 2.97 -14.25
CA VAL A 161 8.48 4.22 -14.78
C VAL A 161 7.51 5.38 -14.59
N VAL A 162 6.23 5.21 -14.95
CA VAL A 162 5.19 6.24 -14.79
C VAL A 162 5.10 6.70 -13.35
N GLU A 163 5.08 5.77 -12.39
CA GLU A 163 5.03 6.06 -10.96
C GLU A 163 6.32 6.75 -10.46
N ALA A 164 7.50 6.33 -10.95
CA ALA A 164 8.77 6.97 -10.58
C ALA A 164 8.88 8.42 -11.10
N CYS A 165 8.24 8.74 -12.23
CA CYS A 165 8.22 10.11 -12.76
C CYS A 165 7.24 11.03 -12.02
N LEU A 166 6.23 10.48 -11.34
CA LEU A 166 5.14 11.26 -10.74
C LEU A 166 5.61 12.26 -9.69
N PRO A 167 6.50 11.92 -8.73
CA PRO A 167 7.02 12.89 -7.76
C PRO A 167 7.70 14.10 -8.41
N PHE A 168 8.53 13.87 -9.43
CA PHE A 168 9.23 14.93 -10.14
C PHE A 168 8.26 15.83 -10.92
N LEU A 169 7.23 15.25 -11.53
CA LEU A 169 6.19 16.00 -12.21
C LEU A 169 5.43 16.91 -11.23
N ILE A 170 5.01 16.38 -10.07
CA ILE A 170 4.29 17.15 -9.05
C ILE A 170 5.14 18.32 -8.54
N ILE A 171 6.41 18.08 -8.22
CA ILE A 171 7.33 19.14 -7.76
C ILE A 171 7.52 20.20 -8.85
N THR A 172 7.76 19.78 -10.10
CA THR A 172 7.98 20.70 -11.22
C THR A 172 6.75 21.57 -11.48
N VAL A 173 5.56 20.97 -11.52
CA VAL A 173 4.30 21.71 -11.70
C VAL A 173 4.06 22.65 -10.52
N GLY A 174 4.31 22.21 -9.29
CA GLY A 174 4.21 23.06 -8.11
C GLY A 174 5.11 24.29 -8.18
N LEU A 175 6.36 24.12 -8.62
CA LEU A 175 7.32 25.22 -8.80
C LEU A 175 6.95 26.18 -9.94
N LEU A 176 6.30 25.69 -11.01
CA LEU A 176 5.88 26.53 -12.14
C LEU A 176 4.60 27.34 -11.86
N LEU A 177 3.77 26.87 -10.92
CA LEU A 177 2.51 27.51 -10.54
C LEU A 177 2.65 28.49 -9.38
N TRP A 178 3.82 28.54 -8.73
CA TRP A 178 4.16 29.45 -7.64
C TRP A 178 5.02 30.61 -8.14
#